data_AF-A0A1I2LBS0-F1
#
_entry.id   AF-A0A1I2LBS0-F1
#
_cell.length_a   1.000
_cell.length_b   1.000
_cell.length_c   1.000
_cell.angle_alpha   90.00
_cell.angle_beta   90.00
_cell.angle_gamma   90.00
#
_symmetry.space_group_name_H-M   'P 1'
#
loop_
_entity.id
_entity.type
_entity.pdbx_description
1 polymer ?
#
loop_
_entity_poly.entity_id
_entity_poly.type
_entity_poly.pdbx_seq_one_letter_code
_entity_poly.pdbx_strand_id
1 'polypeptide(L)'
;MAGGFVFALPLLALVACLAVVWWVVPRRRALVAVDEAAHPGLARLRRSTLVGRLLALVAGATAAVVTASTGGLGRGFALAPAAFAAVLIVGVLAADLAARDDARTPGTAGLEVRRVRDLLAPGLVRLAATVGVVLAVFLGWAGVVAVPDDLGRAGRALTYNCVEGCDFGTLSPWPGSYYSVPMAAALLGVLLLAGIAVGVTVRRPRNGASPEIVAVDDVVRRRSVESALAAVGVAFTGSLAGTALLSGVRLAGLGPDRGPVALQVAGWVLLLAGLAALVCLVWCLVVLLLPGASAGAKPSGRSLAAEPERAHG
;
A
#
# COMPACT_ATOMS: atom_id res chain seq x y z
N MET A 1 -11.51 32.91 -14.54
CA MET A 1 -10.55 32.71 -13.42
C MET A 1 -10.35 31.23 -13.00
N ALA A 2 -11.10 30.26 -13.53
CA ALA A 2 -10.97 28.84 -13.14
C ALA A 2 -9.71 28.12 -13.66
N GLY A 3 -9.07 28.60 -14.72
CA GLY A 3 -7.92 27.92 -15.34
C GLY A 3 -6.70 27.79 -14.45
N GLY A 4 -6.37 28.81 -13.65
CA GLY A 4 -5.17 28.79 -12.79
C GLY A 4 -5.23 27.75 -11.65
N PHE A 5 -6.41 27.54 -11.07
CA PHE A 5 -6.59 26.59 -9.96
C PHE A 5 -6.43 25.13 -10.41
N VAL A 6 -6.84 24.80 -11.63
CA VAL A 6 -6.75 23.44 -12.17
C VAL A 6 -5.28 23.03 -12.38
N PHE A 7 -4.39 23.97 -12.71
CA PHE A 7 -2.94 23.71 -12.83
C PHE A 7 -2.19 23.78 -11.51
N ALA A 8 -2.67 24.56 -10.53
CA ALA A 8 -2.04 24.65 -9.22
C ALA A 8 -2.14 23.34 -8.42
N LEU A 9 -3.26 22.62 -8.51
CA LEU A 9 -3.49 21.36 -7.80
C LEU A 9 -2.48 20.23 -8.13
N PRO A 10 -2.23 19.87 -9.40
CA PRO A 10 -1.24 18.85 -9.73
C PRO A 10 0.17 19.28 -9.34
N LEU A 11 0.51 20.57 -9.44
CA LEU A 11 1.79 21.11 -9.00
C LEU A 11 1.96 20.97 -7.47
N LEU A 12 0.94 21.33 -6.69
CA LEU A 12 0.94 21.16 -5.24
C LEU A 12 1.08 19.70 -4.84
N ALA A 13 0.38 18.79 -5.52
CA ALA A 13 0.50 17.36 -5.26
C ALA A 13 1.90 16.83 -5.62
N LEU A 14 2.50 17.29 -6.72
CA LEU A 14 3.88 16.96 -7.07
C LEU A 14 4.85 17.44 -5.99
N VAL A 15 4.74 18.69 -5.55
CA VAL A 15 5.57 19.25 -4.47
C VAL A 15 5.39 18.45 -3.17
N ALA A 16 4.16 18.09 -2.82
CA ALA A 16 3.88 17.25 -1.65
C ALA A 16 4.50 15.84 -1.78
N CYS A 17 4.43 15.23 -2.96
CA CYS A 17 5.07 13.93 -3.23
C CYS A 17 6.60 14.03 -3.08
N LEU A 18 7.22 15.07 -3.64
CA LEU A 18 8.65 15.32 -3.52
C LEU A 18 9.06 15.59 -2.07
N ALA A 19 8.28 16.36 -1.32
CA ALA A 19 8.50 16.61 0.10
C ALA A 19 8.43 15.32 0.92
N VAL A 20 7.47 14.43 0.63
CA VAL A 20 7.38 13.10 1.25
C VAL A 20 8.64 12.28 0.96
N VAL A 21 9.06 12.19 -0.30
CA VAL A 21 10.29 11.47 -0.66
C VAL A 21 11.50 12.03 0.07
N TRP A 22 11.69 13.35 0.03
CA TRP A 22 12.81 14.04 0.65
C TRP A 22 12.84 13.86 2.18
N TRP A 23 11.68 13.86 2.84
CA TRP A 23 11.58 13.69 4.28
C TRP A 23 11.77 12.23 4.74
N VAL A 24 11.21 11.27 4.00
CA VAL A 24 11.10 9.87 4.46
C VAL A 24 12.34 9.07 4.15
N VAL A 25 12.91 9.24 2.95
CA VAL A 25 14.09 8.49 2.51
C VAL A 25 15.26 8.58 3.50
N PRO A 26 15.71 9.78 3.95
CA PRO A 26 16.86 9.86 4.88
C PRO A 26 16.57 9.21 6.23
N ARG A 27 15.35 9.42 6.77
CA ARG A 27 14.94 8.82 8.05
C ARG A 27 14.89 7.30 7.99
N ARG A 28 14.43 6.74 6.87
CA ARG A 28 14.37 5.29 6.68
C ARG A 28 15.76 4.68 6.47
N ARG A 29 16.65 5.37 5.76
CA ARG A 29 18.05 4.92 5.56
C ARG A 29 18.81 4.84 6.88
N ALA A 30 18.61 5.79 7.79
CA ALA A 30 19.25 5.79 9.12
C ALA A 30 18.86 4.56 9.97
N LEU A 31 17.66 4.00 9.78
CA LEU A 31 17.16 2.83 10.52
C LEU A 31 17.72 1.47 10.01
N VAL A 32 18.55 1.48 8.96
CA VAL A 32 19.07 0.26 8.30
C VAL A 32 20.58 0.09 8.49
N ALA A 33 21.23 0.95 9.30
CA ALA A 33 22.65 0.81 9.62
C ALA A 33 22.87 -0.41 10.53
N VAL A 34 23.12 -1.57 9.93
CA VAL A 34 23.68 -2.75 10.58
C VAL A 34 25.17 -2.77 10.24
N ASP A 35 26.02 -3.01 11.23
CA ASP A 35 27.46 -3.12 11.01
C ASP A 35 27.78 -4.42 10.26
N GLU A 36 27.89 -4.31 8.93
CA GLU A 36 28.18 -5.45 8.04
C GLU A 36 29.58 -6.02 8.26
N ALA A 37 30.51 -5.22 8.81
CA ALA A 37 31.88 -5.66 9.08
C ALA A 37 31.92 -6.70 10.21
N ALA A 38 30.99 -6.62 11.17
CA ALA A 38 30.88 -7.58 12.26
C ALA A 38 30.27 -8.92 11.82
N HIS A 39 29.55 -8.99 10.69
CA HIS A 39 28.74 -10.17 10.32
C HIS A 39 28.66 -10.41 8.79
N PRO A 40 29.69 -11.01 8.17
CA PRO A 40 29.74 -11.21 6.71
C PRO A 40 28.59 -12.09 6.16
N GLY A 41 28.07 -13.02 6.96
CA GLY A 41 26.90 -13.84 6.58
C GLY A 41 25.60 -13.02 6.41
N LEU A 42 25.45 -11.91 7.15
CA LEU A 42 24.29 -11.02 7.02
C LEU A 42 24.33 -10.20 5.74
N ALA A 43 25.52 -9.86 5.24
CA ALA A 43 25.68 -9.10 4.00
C ALA A 43 25.16 -9.90 2.78
N ARG A 44 25.41 -11.22 2.73
CA ARG A 44 24.92 -12.09 1.65
C ARG A 44 23.40 -12.22 1.69
N LEU A 45 22.84 -12.44 2.89
CA LEU A 45 21.39 -12.52 3.11
C LEU A 45 20.68 -11.20 2.75
N ARG A 46 21.30 -10.06 3.09
CA ARG A 46 20.80 -8.74 2.71
C ARG A 46 20.77 -8.57 1.19
N ARG A 47 21.85 -8.94 0.49
CA ARG A 47 21.92 -8.83 -0.98
C ARG A 47 20.86 -9.71 -1.66
N SER A 48 20.71 -10.97 -1.26
CA SER A 48 19.69 -11.85 -1.86
C SER A 48 18.27 -11.32 -1.62
N THR A 49 17.99 -10.83 -0.41
CA THR A 49 16.69 -10.21 -0.08
C THR A 49 16.43 -8.96 -0.92
N LEU A 50 17.44 -8.09 -1.09
CA LEU A 50 17.31 -6.88 -1.92
C LEU A 50 17.07 -7.22 -3.39
N VAL A 51 17.82 -8.18 -3.94
CA VAL A 51 17.64 -8.64 -5.33
C VAL A 51 16.24 -9.23 -5.51
N GLY A 52 15.80 -10.11 -4.60
CA GLY A 52 14.46 -10.69 -4.66
C GLY A 52 13.34 -9.64 -4.61
N ARG A 53 13.51 -8.60 -3.78
CA ARG A 53 12.58 -7.46 -3.72
C ARG A 53 12.57 -6.62 -4.98
N LEU A 54 13.74 -6.36 -5.57
CA LEU A 54 13.85 -5.62 -6.83
C LEU A 54 13.17 -6.40 -7.96
N LEU A 55 13.40 -7.71 -8.04
CA LEU A 55 12.74 -8.59 -9.01
C LEU A 55 11.23 -8.60 -8.81
N ALA A 56 10.75 -8.70 -7.57
CA ALA A 56 9.32 -8.63 -7.25
C ALA A 56 8.70 -7.29 -7.65
N LEU A 57 9.43 -6.19 -7.49
CA LEU A 57 8.99 -4.86 -7.88
C LEU A 57 8.91 -4.70 -9.40
N VAL A 58 9.92 -5.15 -10.13
CA VAL A 58 9.93 -5.13 -11.59
C VAL A 58 8.80 -6.03 -12.12
N ALA A 59 8.65 -7.24 -11.60
CA ALA A 59 7.57 -8.15 -11.96
C ALA A 59 6.18 -7.55 -11.66
N GLY A 60 6.02 -6.90 -10.51
CA GLY A 60 4.79 -6.21 -10.14
C GLY A 60 4.48 -5.04 -11.07
N ALA A 61 5.47 -4.22 -11.41
CA ALA A 61 5.31 -3.12 -12.36
C ALA A 61 4.92 -3.63 -13.76
N THR A 62 5.59 -4.68 -14.24
CA THR A 62 5.24 -5.33 -15.51
C THR A 62 3.81 -5.88 -15.46
N ALA A 63 3.43 -6.57 -14.39
CA ALA A 63 2.07 -7.08 -14.22
C ALA A 63 1.03 -5.95 -14.21
N ALA A 64 1.33 -4.81 -13.58
CA ALA A 64 0.48 -3.64 -13.59
C ALA A 64 0.31 -3.06 -15.00
N VAL A 65 1.41 -2.92 -15.76
CA VAL A 65 1.39 -2.42 -17.15
C VAL A 65 0.63 -3.38 -18.06
N VAL A 66 0.89 -4.68 -17.97
CA VAL A 66 0.16 -5.70 -18.71
C VAL A 66 -1.32 -5.62 -18.35
N THR A 67 -1.67 -5.65 -17.06
CA THR A 67 -3.06 -5.52 -16.60
C THR A 67 -3.71 -4.24 -17.12
N ALA A 68 -3.03 -3.10 -17.08
CA ALA A 68 -3.53 -1.83 -17.60
C ALA A 68 -3.79 -1.87 -19.11
N SER A 69 -2.90 -2.54 -19.86
CA SER A 69 -3.03 -2.73 -21.31
C SER A 69 -4.06 -3.80 -21.70
N THR A 70 -4.34 -4.74 -20.80
CA THR A 70 -5.26 -5.86 -21.03
C THR A 70 -6.58 -5.60 -20.33
N GLY A 71 -7.62 -5.32 -21.10
CA GLY A 71 -8.97 -5.22 -20.56
C GLY A 71 -9.82 -4.29 -21.39
N GLY A 72 -10.98 -4.79 -21.82
CA GLY A 72 -11.95 -3.98 -22.53
C GLY A 72 -12.31 -2.74 -21.72
N LEU A 73 -12.34 -1.59 -22.41
CA LEU A 73 -12.96 -0.36 -21.92
C LEU A 73 -12.33 0.22 -20.63
N GLY A 74 -11.04 -0.03 -20.39
CA GLY A 74 -10.31 0.56 -19.25
C GLY A 74 -10.42 -0.21 -17.94
N ARG A 75 -11.05 -1.39 -17.91
CA ARG A 75 -11.06 -2.27 -16.72
C ARG A 75 -9.65 -2.62 -16.24
N GLY A 76 -8.73 -2.82 -17.18
CA GLY A 76 -7.33 -3.10 -16.90
C GLY A 76 -6.69 -2.05 -16.00
N PHE A 77 -6.91 -0.77 -16.30
CA PHE A 77 -6.39 0.34 -15.49
C PHE A 77 -6.92 0.32 -14.05
N ALA A 78 -8.20 -0.03 -13.85
CA ALA A 78 -8.78 -0.12 -12.50
C ALA A 78 -8.19 -1.27 -11.68
N LEU A 79 -7.74 -2.35 -12.33
CA LEU A 79 -7.17 -3.53 -11.69
C LEU A 79 -5.65 -3.46 -11.49
N ALA A 80 -4.96 -2.58 -12.21
CA ALA A 80 -3.50 -2.49 -12.20
C ALA A 80 -2.88 -2.28 -10.80
N PRO A 81 -3.40 -1.42 -9.90
CA PRO A 81 -2.85 -1.28 -8.55
C PRO A 81 -2.95 -2.58 -7.71
N ALA A 82 -4.04 -3.33 -7.87
CA ALA A 82 -4.23 -4.60 -7.17
C ALA A 82 -3.30 -5.69 -7.73
N ALA A 83 -3.16 -5.77 -9.05
CA ALA A 83 -2.23 -6.69 -9.71
C ALA A 83 -0.78 -6.43 -9.31
N PHE A 84 -0.36 -5.16 -9.31
CA PHE A 84 0.95 -4.73 -8.80
C PHE A 84 1.20 -5.26 -7.38
N ALA A 85 0.28 -4.95 -6.46
CA ALA A 85 0.42 -5.31 -5.06
C ALA A 85 0.42 -6.83 -4.84
N ALA A 86 -0.43 -7.57 -5.56
CA ALA A 86 -0.50 -9.03 -5.46
C ALA A 86 0.83 -9.69 -5.86
N VAL A 87 1.37 -9.35 -7.03
CA VAL A 87 2.65 -9.91 -7.53
C VAL A 87 3.80 -9.52 -6.60
N LEU A 88 3.81 -8.28 -6.14
CA LEU A 88 4.80 -7.79 -5.21
C LEU A 88 4.76 -8.56 -3.87
N ILE A 89 3.58 -8.77 -3.26
CA ILE A 89 3.44 -9.54 -2.02
C ILE A 89 3.95 -10.96 -2.21
N VAL A 90 3.55 -11.63 -3.29
CA VAL A 90 3.99 -13.00 -3.60
C VAL A 90 5.50 -13.05 -3.82
N GLY A 91 6.06 -12.13 -4.60
CA GLY A 91 7.48 -12.08 -4.90
C GLY A 91 8.34 -11.79 -3.66
N VAL A 92 7.91 -10.86 -2.81
CA VAL A 92 8.59 -10.57 -1.53
C VAL A 92 8.50 -11.78 -0.60
N LEU A 93 7.35 -12.43 -0.50
CA LEU A 93 7.18 -13.64 0.31
C LEU A 93 8.07 -14.79 -0.20
N ALA A 94 8.15 -14.98 -1.52
CA ALA A 94 8.99 -16.01 -2.13
C ALA A 94 10.49 -15.72 -1.91
N ALA A 95 10.92 -14.47 -2.08
CA ALA A 95 12.29 -14.05 -1.76
C ALA A 95 12.62 -14.26 -0.29
N ASP A 96 11.69 -13.87 0.59
CA ASP A 96 11.82 -14.07 2.03
C ASP A 96 11.78 -15.55 2.42
N LEU A 97 11.18 -16.45 1.63
CA LEU A 97 11.19 -17.90 1.87
C LEU A 97 12.54 -18.50 1.44
N ALA A 98 12.97 -18.21 0.21
CA ALA A 98 14.23 -18.70 -0.35
C ALA A 98 15.44 -18.31 0.51
N ALA A 99 15.49 -17.05 0.95
CA ALA A 99 16.56 -16.55 1.81
C ALA A 99 16.66 -17.27 3.17
N ARG A 100 15.59 -17.94 3.64
CA ARG A 100 15.61 -18.70 4.90
C ARG A 100 16.22 -20.06 4.74
N ASP A 101 15.90 -20.75 3.64
CA ASP A 101 16.34 -22.12 3.44
C ASP A 101 17.88 -22.14 3.38
N ASP A 102 18.47 -21.09 2.80
CA ASP A 102 19.93 -20.85 2.81
C ASP A 102 20.51 -20.59 4.21
N ALA A 103 19.70 -20.12 5.16
CA ALA A 103 20.13 -19.67 6.49
C ALA A 103 19.78 -20.66 7.63
N ARG A 104 19.27 -21.86 7.33
CA ARG A 104 18.89 -22.86 8.34
C ARG A 104 20.12 -23.56 8.93
N THR A 105 20.31 -23.42 10.24
CA THR A 105 21.21 -24.26 11.04
C THR A 105 20.39 -25.26 11.86
N PRO A 106 20.62 -26.58 11.73
CA PRO A 106 19.93 -27.59 12.54
C PRO A 106 20.20 -27.43 14.05
N GLY A 107 19.20 -27.73 14.91
CA GLY A 107 19.49 -28.18 16.28
C GLY A 107 19.01 -27.33 17.47
N THR A 108 18.37 -26.17 17.31
CA THR A 108 17.85 -25.42 18.47
C THR A 108 16.49 -24.76 18.19
N ALA A 109 15.47 -25.14 18.97
CA ALA A 109 14.12 -24.59 18.88
C ALA A 109 13.76 -23.92 20.22
N GLY A 110 13.70 -22.58 20.24
CA GLY A 110 13.17 -21.82 21.36
C GLY A 110 11.65 -21.68 21.26
N LEU A 111 10.93 -22.01 22.33
CA LEU A 111 9.50 -21.75 22.49
C LEU A 111 9.29 -20.31 22.98
N GLU A 112 8.65 -19.46 22.18
CA GLU A 112 8.29 -18.10 22.55
C GLU A 112 6.87 -17.79 22.06
N VAL A 113 6.05 -17.18 22.92
CA VAL A 113 4.68 -16.76 22.60
C VAL A 113 4.72 -15.42 21.89
N ARG A 114 4.47 -15.42 20.58
CA ARG A 114 4.52 -14.21 19.74
C ARG A 114 3.13 -13.67 19.48
N ARG A 115 2.96 -12.35 19.59
CA ARG A 115 1.70 -11.68 19.22
C ARG A 115 1.89 -10.97 17.88
N VAL A 116 1.01 -11.26 16.92
CA VAL A 116 1.01 -10.64 15.58
C VAL A 116 1.03 -9.11 15.67
N ARG A 117 0.29 -8.56 16.65
CA ARG A 117 0.16 -7.11 16.89
C ARG A 117 1.49 -6.39 17.11
N ASP A 118 2.51 -7.09 17.63
CA ASP A 118 3.80 -6.48 17.95
C ASP A 118 4.64 -6.25 16.68
N LEU A 119 4.32 -6.98 15.61
CA LEU A 119 4.95 -6.90 14.29
C LEU A 119 4.24 -5.93 13.34
N LEU A 120 2.97 -5.60 13.60
CA LEU A 120 2.20 -4.68 12.75
C LEU A 120 2.67 -3.24 12.93
N ALA A 121 2.79 -2.50 11.82
CA ALA A 121 3.02 -1.06 11.83
C ALA A 121 1.66 -0.33 11.97
N PRO A 122 1.27 0.18 13.15
CA PRO A 122 -0.07 0.72 13.38
C PRO A 122 -0.39 1.93 12.50
N GLY A 123 0.64 2.67 12.05
CA GLY A 123 0.48 3.74 11.07
C GLY A 123 -0.01 3.23 9.71
N LEU A 124 0.62 2.18 9.16
CA LEU A 124 0.23 1.60 7.88
C LEU A 124 -1.13 0.91 7.95
N VAL A 125 -1.41 0.19 9.04
CA VAL A 125 -2.73 -0.46 9.24
C VAL A 125 -3.84 0.59 9.28
N ARG A 126 -3.67 1.67 10.06
CA ARG A 126 -4.64 2.76 10.12
C ARG A 126 -4.80 3.43 8.76
N LEU A 127 -3.69 3.75 8.07
CA LEU A 127 -3.74 4.35 6.73
C LEU A 127 -4.52 3.46 5.74
N ALA A 128 -4.15 2.18 5.63
CA ALA A 128 -4.80 1.25 4.72
C ALA A 128 -6.29 1.06 5.05
N ALA A 129 -6.65 0.97 6.33
CA ALA A 129 -8.04 0.88 6.77
C ALA A 129 -8.83 2.15 6.42
N THR A 130 -8.30 3.34 6.73
CA THR A 130 -8.96 4.62 6.42
C THR A 130 -9.15 4.80 4.92
N VAL A 131 -8.10 4.58 4.11
CA VAL A 131 -8.19 4.68 2.65
C VAL A 131 -9.15 3.62 2.10
N GLY A 132 -9.16 2.41 2.66
CA GLY A 132 -10.08 1.35 2.28
C GLY A 132 -11.54 1.70 2.55
N VAL A 133 -11.84 2.30 3.70
CA VAL A 133 -13.20 2.78 4.01
C VAL A 133 -13.61 3.89 3.06
N VAL A 134 -12.75 4.90 2.83
CA VAL A 134 -13.04 6.01 1.90
C VAL A 134 -13.29 5.48 0.49
N LEU A 135 -12.44 4.57 0.01
CA LEU A 135 -12.61 3.92 -1.29
C LEU A 135 -13.93 3.14 -1.36
N ALA A 136 -14.24 2.33 -0.35
CA ALA A 136 -15.47 1.55 -0.32
C ALA A 136 -16.73 2.44 -0.33
N VAL A 137 -16.74 3.53 0.43
CA VAL A 137 -17.83 4.51 0.42
C VAL A 137 -17.98 5.16 -0.96
N PHE A 138 -16.86 5.61 -1.55
CA PHE A 138 -16.88 6.20 -2.87
C PHE A 138 -17.39 5.23 -3.95
N LEU A 139 -16.90 3.98 -3.96
CA LEU A 139 -17.32 2.97 -4.93
C LEU A 139 -18.76 2.52 -4.71
N GLY A 140 -19.23 2.48 -3.46
CA GLY A 140 -20.63 2.22 -3.12
C GLY A 140 -21.53 3.31 -3.68
N TRP A 141 -21.21 4.58 -3.41
CA TRP A 141 -21.93 5.71 -3.99
C TRP A 141 -21.90 5.68 -5.52
N ALA A 142 -20.71 5.55 -6.11
CA ALA A 142 -20.54 5.50 -7.56
C ALA A 142 -21.34 4.35 -8.19
N GLY A 143 -21.40 3.18 -7.54
CA GLY A 143 -22.19 2.05 -7.98
C GLY A 143 -23.70 2.29 -7.91
N VAL A 144 -24.19 2.92 -6.84
CA VAL A 144 -25.62 3.22 -6.64
C VAL A 144 -26.14 4.21 -7.69
N VAL A 145 -25.35 5.23 -8.04
CA VAL A 145 -25.76 6.25 -9.02
C VAL A 145 -25.48 5.85 -10.47
N ALA A 146 -24.82 4.71 -10.69
CA ALA A 146 -24.44 4.30 -12.03
C ALA A 146 -25.61 3.72 -12.81
N VAL A 147 -25.72 4.12 -14.07
CA VAL A 147 -26.69 3.62 -15.04
C VAL A 147 -25.99 2.85 -16.18
N PRO A 148 -26.73 2.08 -17.00
CA PRO A 148 -26.19 1.50 -18.22
C PRO A 148 -25.64 2.57 -19.17
N ASP A 149 -24.60 2.23 -19.93
CA ASP A 149 -24.11 3.09 -21.03
C ASP A 149 -25.00 3.00 -22.29
N ASP A 150 -24.62 3.74 -23.33
CA ASP A 150 -25.31 3.77 -24.63
C ASP A 150 -25.35 2.41 -25.35
N LEU A 151 -24.54 1.44 -24.89
CA LEU A 151 -24.50 0.07 -25.40
C LEU A 151 -25.19 -0.93 -24.44
N GLY A 152 -25.96 -0.42 -23.47
CA GLY A 152 -26.73 -1.22 -22.50
C GLY A 152 -25.89 -1.89 -21.41
N ARG A 153 -24.61 -1.56 -21.27
CA ARG A 153 -23.70 -2.17 -20.29
C ARG A 153 -23.89 -1.52 -18.94
N ALA A 154 -24.42 -2.30 -17.99
CA ALA A 154 -24.78 -1.84 -16.65
C ALA A 154 -23.61 -1.18 -15.90
N GLY A 155 -23.91 -0.09 -15.18
CA GLY A 155 -23.03 0.53 -14.19
C GLY A 155 -21.80 1.23 -14.78
N ARG A 156 -21.90 1.77 -16.00
CA ARG A 156 -20.77 2.40 -16.73
C ARG A 156 -20.93 3.89 -16.97
N ALA A 157 -22.12 4.42 -16.77
CA ALA A 157 -22.41 5.83 -16.99
C ALA A 157 -23.06 6.45 -15.75
N LEU A 158 -23.00 7.78 -15.67
CA LEU A 158 -23.75 8.60 -14.72
C LEU A 158 -24.62 9.56 -15.53
N THR A 159 -25.93 9.51 -15.34
CA THR A 159 -26.86 10.50 -15.88
C THR A 159 -27.14 11.57 -14.83
N TYR A 160 -27.32 12.81 -15.29
CA TYR A 160 -27.63 13.96 -14.44
C TYR A 160 -28.54 14.93 -15.18
N ASN A 161 -29.36 15.67 -14.44
CA ASN A 161 -30.23 16.70 -15.03
C ASN A 161 -29.39 17.94 -15.35
N CYS A 162 -29.59 18.54 -16.53
CA CYS A 162 -28.92 19.79 -16.86
C CYS A 162 -29.54 20.97 -16.12
N VAL A 163 -28.76 22.04 -15.94
CA VAL A 163 -29.27 23.31 -15.39
C VAL A 163 -29.88 24.15 -16.51
N GLU A 164 -29.20 24.27 -17.64
CA GLU A 164 -29.70 24.94 -18.85
C GLU A 164 -29.39 24.15 -20.14
N GLY A 165 -30.28 24.26 -21.14
CA GLY A 165 -29.99 23.83 -22.52
C GLY A 165 -30.08 22.32 -22.83
N CYS A 166 -30.45 21.47 -21.88
CA CYS A 166 -30.78 20.06 -22.10
C CYS A 166 -31.68 19.48 -21.00
N ASP A 167 -32.34 18.35 -21.26
CA ASP A 167 -33.12 17.63 -20.23
C ASP A 167 -32.18 16.82 -19.31
N PHE A 168 -31.21 16.11 -19.90
CA PHE A 168 -30.24 15.29 -19.18
C PHE A 168 -28.89 15.23 -19.91
N GLY A 169 -27.82 15.05 -19.14
CA GLY A 169 -26.46 14.78 -19.60
C GLY A 169 -25.95 13.44 -19.09
N THR A 170 -24.98 12.87 -19.80
CA THR A 170 -24.37 11.57 -19.47
C THR A 170 -22.85 11.68 -19.38
N LEU A 171 -22.26 11.16 -18.30
CA LEU A 171 -20.82 10.97 -18.17
C LEU A 171 -20.47 9.49 -18.28
N SER A 172 -19.61 9.16 -19.24
CA SER A 172 -19.03 7.82 -19.42
C SER A 172 -17.56 7.97 -19.83
N PRO A 173 -16.62 7.19 -19.26
CA PRO A 173 -16.84 6.13 -18.26
C PRO A 173 -17.03 6.68 -16.83
N TRP A 174 -17.95 6.07 -16.09
CA TRP A 174 -18.18 6.28 -14.66
C TRP A 174 -17.72 5.03 -13.86
N PRO A 175 -17.04 5.16 -12.71
CA PRO A 175 -16.54 4.01 -11.94
C PRO A 175 -17.65 3.29 -11.13
N GLY A 176 -18.78 3.01 -11.78
CA GLY A 176 -19.86 2.22 -11.24
C GLY A 176 -19.54 0.72 -11.17
N SER A 177 -20.57 -0.11 -10.99
CA SER A 177 -20.43 -1.55 -10.74
C SER A 177 -19.60 -2.30 -11.80
N TYR A 178 -19.59 -1.82 -13.05
CA TYR A 178 -18.77 -2.40 -14.13
C TYR A 178 -17.27 -2.43 -13.84
N TYR A 179 -16.78 -1.45 -13.06
CA TYR A 179 -15.38 -1.31 -12.65
C TYR A 179 -15.20 -1.62 -11.16
N SER A 180 -16.13 -1.18 -10.31
CA SER A 180 -15.97 -1.26 -8.86
C SER A 180 -16.08 -2.69 -8.32
N VAL A 181 -16.94 -3.55 -8.91
CA VAL A 181 -17.07 -4.96 -8.50
C VAL A 181 -15.77 -5.75 -8.74
N PRO A 182 -15.21 -5.81 -9.97
CA PRO A 182 -13.96 -6.54 -10.18
C PRO A 182 -12.79 -5.92 -9.41
N MET A 183 -12.77 -4.60 -9.24
CA MET A 183 -11.76 -3.92 -8.42
C MET A 183 -11.87 -4.31 -6.93
N ALA A 184 -13.08 -4.35 -6.36
CA ALA A 184 -13.30 -4.78 -4.99
C ALA A 184 -12.85 -6.24 -4.78
N ALA A 185 -13.21 -7.13 -5.71
CA ALA A 185 -12.76 -8.53 -5.67
C ALA A 185 -11.22 -8.64 -5.71
N ALA A 186 -10.55 -7.87 -6.57
CA ALA A 186 -9.10 -7.86 -6.65
C ALA A 186 -8.44 -7.32 -5.36
N LEU A 187 -8.98 -6.25 -4.77
CA LEU A 187 -8.49 -5.69 -3.50
C LEU A 187 -8.69 -6.66 -2.33
N LEU A 188 -9.79 -7.40 -2.29
CA LEU A 188 -9.99 -8.49 -1.33
C LEU A 188 -8.95 -9.60 -1.51
N GLY A 189 -8.62 -9.95 -2.75
CA GLY A 189 -7.53 -10.87 -3.07
C GLY A 189 -6.18 -10.38 -2.54
N VAL A 190 -5.88 -9.09 -2.68
CA VAL A 190 -4.66 -8.47 -2.11
C VAL A 190 -4.65 -8.57 -0.58
N LEU A 191 -5.77 -8.29 0.09
CA LEU A 191 -5.87 -8.44 1.55
C LEU A 191 -5.66 -9.89 2.00
N LEU A 192 -6.22 -10.85 1.27
CA LEU A 192 -6.03 -12.28 1.54
C LEU A 192 -4.55 -12.67 1.41
N LEU A 193 -3.89 -12.28 0.31
CA LEU A 193 -2.47 -12.53 0.08
C LEU A 193 -1.60 -11.89 1.17
N ALA A 194 -1.91 -10.65 1.57
CA ALA A 194 -1.21 -9.98 2.66
C ALA A 194 -1.40 -10.73 4.00
N GLY A 195 -2.63 -11.18 4.30
CA GLY A 195 -2.92 -11.99 5.48
C GLY A 195 -2.14 -13.30 5.51
N ILE A 196 -2.05 -13.99 4.36
CA ILE A 196 -1.22 -15.20 4.20
C ILE A 196 0.26 -14.87 4.42
N ALA A 197 0.78 -13.82 3.77
CA ALA A 197 2.19 -13.42 3.89
C ALA A 197 2.55 -13.06 5.33
N VAL A 198 1.70 -12.31 6.03
CA VAL A 198 1.87 -12.01 7.47
C VAL A 198 1.80 -13.30 8.29
N GLY A 199 0.83 -14.17 8.04
CA GLY A 199 0.69 -15.45 8.74
C GLY A 199 1.92 -16.35 8.59
N VAL A 200 2.44 -16.51 7.38
CA VAL A 200 3.65 -17.28 7.08
C VAL A 200 4.86 -16.65 7.76
N THR A 201 4.99 -15.32 7.73
CA THR A 201 6.10 -14.58 8.35
C THR A 201 6.10 -14.72 9.87
N VAL A 202 4.93 -14.65 10.50
CA VAL A 202 4.79 -14.77 11.96
C VAL A 202 5.01 -16.22 12.43
N ARG A 203 4.42 -17.20 11.74
CA ARG A 203 4.47 -18.61 12.12
C ARG A 203 5.79 -19.30 11.79
N ARG A 204 6.68 -18.63 11.05
CA ARG A 204 8.00 -19.16 10.69
C ARG A 204 8.79 -19.56 11.97
N PRO A 205 9.39 -20.76 12.04
CA PRO A 205 10.34 -21.13 13.09
C PRO A 205 11.58 -20.22 13.09
N ARG A 206 12.17 -19.95 14.26
CA ARG A 206 13.41 -19.17 14.39
C ARG A 206 14.62 -20.13 14.39
N ASN A 207 15.74 -19.71 13.81
CA ASN A 207 16.99 -20.46 13.81
C ASN A 207 17.83 -19.97 14.99
N GLY A 208 17.98 -20.74 16.06
CA GLY A 208 18.80 -20.34 17.21
C GLY A 208 18.06 -19.57 18.31
N ALA A 209 18.71 -19.52 19.48
CA ALA A 209 18.21 -18.90 20.71
C ALA A 209 19.09 -17.75 21.23
N SER A 210 20.18 -17.39 20.54
CA SER A 210 21.03 -16.29 21.00
C SER A 210 20.29 -14.94 20.89
N PRO A 211 20.44 -14.03 21.87
CA PRO A 211 19.71 -12.75 21.89
C PRO A 211 19.93 -11.88 20.63
N GLU A 212 21.13 -11.93 20.06
CA GLU A 212 21.49 -11.17 18.85
C GLU A 212 20.78 -11.71 17.61
N ILE A 213 20.74 -13.03 17.42
CA ILE A 213 20.03 -13.66 16.30
C ILE A 213 18.52 -13.44 16.43
N VAL A 214 17.99 -13.46 17.66
CA VAL A 214 16.59 -13.13 17.96
C VAL A 214 16.26 -11.70 17.51
N ALA A 215 17.08 -10.72 17.89
CA ALA A 215 16.87 -9.33 17.52
C ALA A 215 16.91 -9.11 16.01
N VAL A 216 17.86 -9.75 15.31
CA VAL A 216 17.98 -9.67 13.85
C VAL A 216 16.78 -10.31 13.14
N ASP A 217 16.33 -11.49 13.56
CA ASP A 217 15.17 -12.17 12.96
C ASP A 217 13.87 -11.35 13.15
N ASP A 218 13.68 -10.70 14.29
CA ASP A 218 12.51 -9.85 14.53
C ASP A 218 12.51 -8.59 13.67
N VAL A 219 13.68 -7.98 13.47
CA VAL A 219 13.88 -6.89 12.53
C VAL A 219 13.49 -7.31 11.11
N VAL A 220 13.93 -8.49 10.66
CA VAL A 220 13.59 -9.02 9.33
C VAL A 220 12.09 -9.27 9.20
N ARG A 221 11.46 -9.95 10.16
CA ARG A 221 10.02 -10.22 10.15
C ARG A 221 9.19 -8.94 10.13
N ARG A 222 9.55 -7.96 10.95
CA ARG A 222 8.86 -6.68 10.98
C ARG A 222 8.98 -5.97 9.64
N ARG A 223 10.14 -5.99 8.98
CA ARG A 223 10.31 -5.43 7.63
C ARG A 223 9.47 -6.16 6.58
N SER A 224 9.36 -7.48 6.65
CA SER A 224 8.52 -8.27 5.75
C SER A 224 7.03 -7.95 5.93
N VAL A 225 6.56 -7.88 7.18
CA VAL A 225 5.20 -7.46 7.52
C VAL A 225 4.94 -6.02 7.08
N GLU A 226 5.86 -5.10 7.32
CA GLU A 226 5.76 -3.70 6.89
C GLU A 226 5.67 -3.61 5.35
N SER A 227 6.45 -4.41 4.62
CA SER A 227 6.43 -4.45 3.15
C SER A 227 5.08 -4.97 2.61
N ALA A 228 4.54 -6.03 3.21
CA ALA A 228 3.22 -6.56 2.84
C ALA A 228 2.10 -5.53 3.10
N LEU A 229 2.13 -4.85 4.25
CA LEU A 229 1.17 -3.78 4.56
C LEU A 229 1.34 -2.54 3.66
N ALA A 230 2.57 -2.19 3.29
CA ALA A 230 2.84 -1.11 2.35
C ALA A 230 2.29 -1.44 0.96
N ALA A 231 2.43 -2.69 0.50
CA ALA A 231 1.84 -3.17 -0.75
C ALA A 231 0.30 -3.09 -0.75
N VAL A 232 -0.34 -3.47 0.37
CA VAL A 232 -1.78 -3.23 0.57
C VAL A 232 -2.08 -1.72 0.45
N GLY A 233 -1.32 -0.89 1.16
CA GLY A 233 -1.45 0.57 1.08
C GLY A 233 -1.36 1.09 -0.36
N VAL A 234 -0.42 0.58 -1.17
CA VAL A 234 -0.28 0.91 -2.60
C VAL A 234 -1.53 0.53 -3.40
N ALA A 235 -2.09 -0.67 -3.20
CA ALA A 235 -3.29 -1.10 -3.91
C ALA A 235 -4.47 -0.16 -3.65
N PHE A 236 -4.74 0.11 -2.37
CA PHE A 236 -5.87 0.94 -1.94
C PHE A 236 -5.70 2.41 -2.34
N THR A 237 -4.53 2.99 -2.10
CA THR A 237 -4.25 4.40 -2.45
C THR A 237 -4.17 4.60 -3.96
N GLY A 238 -3.60 3.66 -4.71
CA GLY A 238 -3.57 3.69 -6.16
C GLY A 238 -4.96 3.58 -6.79
N SER A 239 -5.80 2.66 -6.31
CA SER A 239 -7.19 2.54 -6.78
C SER A 239 -8.01 3.79 -6.45
N LEU A 240 -7.88 4.35 -5.23
CA LEU A 240 -8.56 5.58 -4.85
C LEU A 240 -8.07 6.78 -5.66
N ALA A 241 -6.76 6.96 -5.81
CA ALA A 241 -6.18 8.05 -6.59
C ALA A 241 -6.68 8.02 -8.04
N GLY A 242 -6.58 6.86 -8.71
CA GLY A 242 -7.00 6.73 -10.12
C GLY A 242 -8.49 7.01 -10.31
N THR A 243 -9.35 6.37 -9.51
CA THR A 243 -10.81 6.48 -9.69
C THR A 243 -11.36 7.82 -9.23
N ALA A 244 -10.86 8.38 -8.12
CA ALA A 244 -11.30 9.68 -7.60
C ALA A 244 -10.79 10.84 -8.46
N LEU A 245 -9.55 10.81 -8.95
CA LEU A 245 -9.05 11.85 -9.87
C LEU A 245 -9.83 11.87 -11.18
N LEU A 246 -10.03 10.70 -11.80
CA LEU A 246 -10.77 10.59 -13.06
C LEU A 246 -12.20 11.14 -12.92
N SER A 247 -12.90 10.72 -11.86
CA SER A 247 -14.29 11.15 -11.61
C SER A 247 -14.34 12.61 -11.19
N GLY A 248 -13.41 13.04 -10.35
CA GLY A 248 -13.31 14.40 -9.84
C GLY A 248 -13.10 15.42 -10.94
N VAL A 249 -12.15 15.19 -11.86
CA VAL A 249 -11.91 16.06 -13.02
C VAL A 249 -13.17 16.19 -13.87
N ARG A 250 -13.87 15.08 -14.13
CA ARG A 250 -15.08 15.07 -14.97
C ARG A 250 -16.22 15.85 -14.33
N LEU A 251 -16.46 15.63 -13.04
CA LEU A 251 -17.55 16.28 -12.31
C LEU A 251 -17.28 17.77 -12.06
N ALA A 252 -16.05 18.14 -11.67
CA ALA A 252 -15.67 19.54 -11.51
C ALA A 252 -15.68 20.30 -12.84
N GLY A 253 -15.49 19.59 -13.96
CA GLY A 253 -15.50 20.14 -15.32
C GLY A 253 -16.89 20.37 -15.93
N LEU A 254 -17.99 20.01 -15.25
CA LEU A 254 -19.34 20.23 -15.77
C LEU A 254 -19.65 21.72 -16.00
N GLY A 255 -19.05 22.62 -15.21
CA GLY A 255 -19.32 24.05 -15.29
C GLY A 255 -20.69 24.45 -14.70
N PRO A 256 -20.89 25.74 -14.38
CA PRO A 256 -22.07 26.21 -13.64
C PRO A 256 -23.39 25.97 -14.39
N ASP A 257 -23.39 26.05 -15.72
CA ASP A 257 -24.61 26.07 -16.52
C ASP A 257 -25.06 24.66 -16.99
N ARG A 258 -24.18 23.66 -16.89
CA ARG A 258 -24.46 22.31 -17.40
C ARG A 258 -24.78 21.30 -16.32
N GLY A 259 -24.14 21.39 -15.15
CA GLY A 259 -24.23 20.36 -14.12
C GLY A 259 -24.77 20.86 -12.78
N PRO A 260 -25.53 20.05 -12.04
CA PRO A 260 -25.96 20.39 -10.68
C PRO A 260 -24.79 20.78 -9.78
N VAL A 261 -24.95 21.83 -8.98
CA VAL A 261 -23.91 22.32 -8.04
C VAL A 261 -23.41 21.20 -7.12
N ALA A 262 -24.30 20.31 -6.67
CA ALA A 262 -23.94 19.17 -5.83
C ALA A 262 -22.91 18.23 -6.50
N LEU A 263 -23.04 17.97 -7.80
CA LEU A 263 -22.08 17.15 -8.55
C LEU A 263 -20.74 17.85 -8.71
N GLN A 264 -20.74 19.18 -8.91
CA GLN A 264 -19.50 19.95 -8.98
C GLN A 264 -18.75 19.93 -7.64
N VAL A 265 -19.46 20.12 -6.53
CA VAL A 265 -18.89 20.01 -5.16
C VAL A 265 -18.32 18.61 -4.94
N ALA A 266 -19.07 17.56 -5.29
CA ALA A 266 -18.57 16.18 -5.22
C ALA A 266 -17.31 15.99 -6.08
N GLY A 267 -17.24 16.61 -7.26
CA GLY A 267 -16.07 16.61 -8.13
C GLY A 267 -14.83 17.18 -7.45
N TRP A 268 -14.95 18.34 -6.80
CA TRP A 268 -13.85 18.95 -6.05
C TRP A 268 -13.41 18.12 -4.84
N VAL A 269 -14.36 17.56 -4.09
CA VAL A 269 -14.06 16.65 -2.97
C VAL A 269 -13.29 15.42 -3.45
N LEU A 270 -13.70 14.82 -4.58
CA LEU A 270 -13.03 13.67 -5.17
C LEU A 270 -11.64 14.01 -5.72
N LEU A 271 -11.47 15.20 -6.30
CA LEU A 271 -10.15 15.69 -6.71
C LEU A 271 -9.20 15.77 -5.51
N LEU A 272 -9.62 16.41 -4.42
CA LEU A 272 -8.81 16.54 -3.21
C LEU A 272 -8.50 15.16 -2.60
N ALA A 273 -9.49 14.27 -2.53
CA ALA A 273 -9.30 12.90 -2.06
C ALA A 273 -8.31 12.12 -2.93
N GLY A 274 -8.41 12.26 -4.26
CA GLY A 274 -7.51 11.62 -5.22
C GLY A 274 -6.07 12.12 -5.12
N LEU A 275 -5.87 13.42 -4.92
CA LEU A 275 -4.54 14.00 -4.71
C LEU A 275 -3.94 13.58 -3.35
N ALA A 276 -4.74 13.57 -2.29
CA ALA A 276 -4.31 13.06 -0.98
C ALA A 276 -3.92 11.56 -1.08
N ALA A 277 -4.72 10.77 -1.78
CA ALA A 277 -4.42 9.36 -2.05
C ALA A 277 -3.10 9.19 -2.84
N LEU A 278 -2.79 10.08 -3.79
CA LEU A 278 -1.52 10.06 -4.52
C LEU A 278 -0.31 10.31 -3.60
N VAL A 279 -0.42 11.25 -2.67
CA VAL A 279 0.62 11.49 -1.66
C VAL A 279 0.80 10.27 -0.76
N CYS A 280 -0.29 9.65 -0.31
CA CYS A 280 -0.25 8.40 0.45
C CYS A 280 0.32 7.23 -0.35
N LEU A 281 0.06 7.16 -1.66
CA LEU A 281 0.62 6.16 -2.56
C LEU A 281 2.15 6.30 -2.62
N VAL A 282 2.67 7.51 -2.82
CA VAL A 282 4.11 7.79 -2.82
C VAL A 282 4.73 7.42 -1.48
N TRP A 283 4.08 7.76 -0.36
CA TRP A 283 4.51 7.32 0.96
C TRP A 283 4.61 5.80 1.06
N CYS A 284 3.56 5.06 0.67
CA CYS A 284 3.54 3.60 0.70
C CYS A 284 4.62 2.99 -0.18
N LEU A 285 4.87 3.54 -1.37
CA LEU A 285 5.97 3.12 -2.25
C LEU A 285 7.33 3.34 -1.63
N VAL A 286 7.56 4.48 -0.95
CA VAL A 286 8.82 4.73 -0.24
C VAL A 286 9.00 3.73 0.90
N VAL A 287 7.95 3.45 1.70
CA VAL A 287 8.02 2.46 2.79
C VAL A 287 8.29 1.06 2.25
N LEU A 288 7.69 0.71 1.11
CA LEU A 288 7.94 -0.55 0.43
C LEU A 288 9.39 -0.69 -0.04
N LEU A 289 9.95 0.38 -0.63
CA LEU A 289 11.33 0.40 -1.15
C LEU A 289 12.38 0.49 -0.04
N LEU A 290 12.04 1.16 1.07
CA LEU A 290 12.94 1.44 2.20
C LEU A 290 12.29 1.06 3.53
N PRO A 291 12.09 -0.24 3.81
CA PRO A 291 11.45 -0.67 5.04
C PRO A 291 12.36 -0.36 6.23
N GLY A 292 11.87 0.52 7.09
CA GLY A 292 12.61 0.98 8.27
C GLY A 292 12.20 0.10 9.44
N ALA A 293 13.09 -0.78 9.88
CA ALA A 293 12.87 -1.48 11.13
C ALA A 293 12.95 -0.45 12.27
N SER A 294 11.81 0.11 12.66
CA SER A 294 11.74 1.02 13.80
C SER A 294 12.28 0.28 15.02
N ALA A 295 13.43 0.76 15.52
CA ALA A 295 14.07 0.36 16.76
C ALA A 295 13.13 0.65 17.94
N GLY A 296 12.14 -0.21 18.12
CA GLY A 296 11.20 -0.18 19.24
C GLY A 296 11.61 -1.09 20.38
N ALA A 297 12.83 -1.62 20.37
CA ALA A 297 13.40 -2.24 21.56
C ALA A 297 13.80 -1.11 22.50
N LYS A 298 12.84 -0.66 23.34
CA LYS A 298 13.21 -0.02 24.60
C LYS A 298 14.14 -1.02 25.28
N PRO A 299 15.43 -0.71 25.50
CA PRO A 299 16.30 -1.64 26.22
C PRO A 299 15.61 -1.87 27.55
N SER A 300 15.22 -3.12 27.80
CA SER A 300 14.74 -3.51 29.11
C SER A 300 15.91 -3.29 30.05
N GLY A 301 15.94 -2.13 30.69
CA GLY A 301 16.90 -1.75 31.72
C GLY A 301 16.73 -2.57 33.00
N ARG A 302 16.42 -3.87 32.87
CA ARG A 302 16.84 -4.87 33.83
C ARG A 302 18.25 -5.26 33.47
N SER A 303 19.16 -4.33 33.76
CA SER A 303 20.43 -4.71 34.35
C SER A 303 20.07 -5.70 35.44
N LEU A 304 20.33 -6.98 35.19
CA LEU A 304 20.72 -7.91 36.23
C LEU A 304 21.91 -7.24 36.90
N ALA A 305 21.64 -6.32 37.83
CA ALA A 305 22.61 -5.97 38.84
C ALA A 305 22.96 -7.33 39.44
N ALA A 306 24.17 -7.77 39.13
CA ALA A 306 24.81 -8.89 39.77
C ALA A 306 24.51 -8.75 41.25
N GLU A 307 23.67 -9.64 41.76
CA GLU A 307 23.46 -9.80 43.17
C GLU A 307 24.84 -10.23 43.69
N PRO A 308 25.56 -9.37 44.44
CA PRO A 308 26.85 -9.75 44.94
C PRO A 308 26.60 -10.89 45.91
N GLU A 309 27.11 -12.05 45.53
CA GLU A 309 27.24 -13.26 46.32
C GLU A 309 27.72 -12.89 47.73
N ARG A 310 26.78 -12.72 48.67
CA ARG A 310 27.09 -12.53 50.08
C ARG A 310 27.49 -13.89 50.62
N ALA A 311 28.78 -14.16 50.57
CA ALA A 311 29.40 -15.14 51.44
C ALA A 311 29.15 -14.73 52.90
N HIS A 312 28.29 -15.47 53.59
CA HIS A 312 28.30 -15.55 55.04
C HIS A 312 28.91 -16.90 55.41
N GLY A 313 30.06 -16.84 56.06
CA GLY A 313 30.66 -17.96 56.79
C GLY A 313 30.01 -18.19 58.15
#